data_AF-A0A7J7W250-F1
#
_entry.id   AF-A0A7J7W250-F1
#
_cell.length_a   1.000
_cell.length_b   1.000
_cell.length_c   1.000
_cell.angle_alpha   90.00
_cell.angle_beta   90.00
_cell.angle_gamma   90.00
#
_symmetry.space_group_name_H-M   'P 1'
#
loop_
_entity.id
_entity.type
_entity.pdbx_description
1 polymer ?
#
loop_
_entity_poly.entity_id
_entity_poly.type
_entity_poly.pdbx_seq_one_letter_code
_entity_poly.pdbx_strand_id
1 'polypeptide(L)'
;MDEESLQTALRTYGAQLQQVELALGAGLDPAELADLRQLQGDLKELIQLTEASLVSVRKSKLLATLDGEHPEQDAAEYLAFQKAVAEAVQAPVAPRAELDAVPERKAGPGPRQPGLEEDEGEDTEDEGELSGTKVNAPYHSSWGTLEYHNAMVVGTEEAEDGSAGVRVLYLYPTHKSLKPCPFFLEGKCRFLDNCRFSHGQVVPVDELRPFQDPDLSSLQAGSACLAKQPDGLWYPARITDMDSGYYTVKFDSLLLKEAVLEGDSILPPLRPEPAASSDSDSGDPDDSSYARVVEPSTTDHRACSSAFAGWEVHTRGIGSRLLAKMGYEFGKGLGRHSDGRVEPIHAVVLPRGKSLDQCAEILQKRTKSSKAGTSRAPKYRGRGGRPGGRPPPRSVFDFLNEKLQGQAPGTLEAGAATPGRRSGKELYHASKGTKRALSLRLFQTEEKIEQAQRDIRGIQEALARNTGRHSVTVAQLQEKLAGAQRQLGQLRAQEAGLQREQRKADTHKKMTEF
;
A
#
# COMPACT_ATOMS: atom_id res chain seq x y z
N MET A 1 -2.46 -17.09 30.51
CA MET A 1 -3.81 -17.70 30.55
C MET A 1 -3.62 -19.20 30.46
N ASP A 2 -3.88 -19.90 31.55
CA ASP A 2 -3.60 -21.33 31.64
C ASP A 2 -4.71 -22.15 30.97
N GLU A 3 -4.34 -23.26 30.32
CA GLU A 3 -5.28 -24.13 29.61
C GLU A 3 -6.40 -24.63 30.53
N GLU A 4 -6.08 -24.98 31.78
CA GLU A 4 -7.03 -25.46 32.77
C GLU A 4 -8.04 -24.39 33.20
N SER A 5 -7.61 -23.13 33.28
CA SER A 5 -8.46 -21.99 33.62
C SER A 5 -9.52 -21.78 32.53
N LEU A 6 -9.11 -21.81 31.25
CA LEU A 6 -10.02 -21.68 30.10
C LEU A 6 -11.03 -22.85 30.01
N GLN A 7 -10.60 -24.08 30.27
CA GLN A 7 -11.51 -25.23 30.32
C GLN A 7 -12.53 -25.12 31.44
N THR A 8 -12.12 -24.61 32.61
CA THR A 8 -13.01 -24.41 33.76
C THR A 8 -14.03 -23.30 33.48
N ALA A 9 -13.59 -22.22 32.83
CA ALA A 9 -14.47 -21.14 32.38
C ALA A 9 -15.52 -21.65 31.37
N LEU A 10 -15.12 -22.45 30.37
CA LEU A 10 -16.05 -23.06 29.41
C LEU A 10 -17.13 -23.92 30.07
N ARG A 11 -16.76 -24.74 31.06
CA ARG A 11 -17.73 -25.53 31.83
C ARG A 11 -18.72 -24.64 32.57
N THR A 12 -18.24 -23.53 33.13
CA THR A 12 -19.05 -22.57 33.89
C THR A 12 -20.04 -21.84 32.98
N TYR A 13 -19.58 -21.33 31.84
CA TYR A 13 -20.45 -20.66 30.86
C TYR A 13 -21.45 -21.62 30.22
N GLY A 14 -21.05 -22.87 29.97
CA GLY A 14 -21.96 -23.92 29.50
C GLY A 14 -23.08 -24.21 30.50
N ALA A 15 -22.77 -24.30 31.79
CA ALA A 15 -23.77 -24.49 32.84
C ALA A 15 -24.73 -23.28 32.96
N GLN A 16 -24.20 -22.05 32.86
CA GLN A 16 -25.00 -20.83 32.85
C GLN A 16 -25.92 -20.77 31.63
N LEU A 17 -25.45 -21.15 30.44
CA LEU A 17 -26.25 -21.19 29.23
C LEU A 17 -27.41 -22.18 29.36
N GLN A 18 -27.16 -23.37 29.92
CA GLN A 18 -28.22 -24.35 30.19
C GLN A 18 -29.27 -23.81 31.15
N GLN A 19 -28.86 -23.08 32.19
CA GLN A 19 -29.77 -22.45 33.14
C GLN A 19 -30.65 -21.38 32.48
N VAL A 20 -30.08 -20.57 31.59
CA VAL A 20 -30.80 -19.56 30.79
C VAL A 20 -31.78 -20.23 29.82
N GLU A 21 -31.40 -21.34 29.18
CA GLU A 21 -32.27 -22.10 28.27
C GLU A 21 -33.45 -22.74 29.01
N LEU A 22 -33.24 -23.24 30.23
CA LEU A 22 -34.32 -23.72 31.10
C LEU A 22 -35.27 -22.58 31.51
N ALA A 23 -34.73 -21.40 31.85
CA ALA A 23 -35.54 -20.23 32.20
C ALA A 23 -36.38 -19.73 31.01
N LEU A 24 -35.83 -19.74 29.80
CA LEU A 24 -36.57 -19.42 28.57
C LEU A 24 -37.73 -20.39 28.29
N GLY A 25 -37.64 -21.64 28.76
CA GLY A 25 -38.70 -22.64 28.66
C GLY A 25 -39.79 -22.52 29.72
N ALA A 26 -39.59 -21.74 30.78
CA ALA A 26 -40.50 -21.64 31.93
C ALA A 26 -41.65 -20.63 31.77
N GLY A 27 -41.72 -19.91 30.64
CA GLY A 27 -42.87 -19.03 30.31
C GLY A 27 -42.90 -17.72 31.11
N LEU A 28 -41.83 -16.94 31.04
CA LEU A 28 -41.66 -15.64 31.73
C LEU A 28 -42.31 -14.46 30.99
N ASP A 29 -42.36 -13.30 31.66
CA ASP A 29 -42.89 -12.06 31.10
C ASP A 29 -42.14 -11.61 29.83
N PRO A 30 -42.81 -10.94 28.87
CA PRO A 30 -42.24 -10.64 27.55
C PRO A 30 -41.01 -9.72 27.57
N ALA A 31 -40.83 -8.89 28.60
CA ALA A 31 -39.63 -8.09 28.79
C ALA A 31 -38.44 -8.94 29.26
N GLU A 32 -38.65 -9.81 30.25
CA GLU A 32 -37.63 -10.73 30.78
C GLU A 32 -37.20 -11.76 29.71
N LEU A 33 -38.11 -12.15 28.83
CA LEU A 33 -37.80 -13.02 27.67
C LEU A 33 -36.87 -12.36 26.66
N ALA A 34 -36.90 -11.03 26.51
CA ALA A 34 -35.99 -10.32 25.62
C ALA A 34 -34.58 -10.29 26.21
N ASP A 35 -34.48 -9.97 27.51
CA ASP A 35 -33.21 -9.93 28.24
C ASP A 35 -32.54 -11.31 28.31
N LEU A 36 -33.31 -12.37 28.56
CA LEU A 36 -32.79 -13.75 28.57
C LEU A 36 -32.33 -14.23 27.19
N ARG A 37 -32.98 -13.78 26.10
CA ARG A 37 -32.53 -14.08 24.73
C ARG A 37 -31.23 -13.35 24.40
N GLN A 38 -31.08 -12.11 24.85
CA GLN A 38 -29.83 -11.37 24.71
C GLN A 38 -28.72 -12.08 25.49
N LEU A 39 -28.96 -12.42 26.76
CA LEU A 39 -28.01 -13.15 27.60
C LEU A 39 -27.63 -14.51 27.00
N GLN A 40 -28.56 -15.23 26.37
CA GLN A 40 -28.28 -16.47 25.66
C GLN A 40 -27.32 -16.23 24.46
N GLY A 41 -27.51 -15.13 23.73
CA GLY A 41 -26.62 -14.72 22.65
C GLY A 41 -25.22 -14.40 23.16
N ASP A 42 -25.14 -13.56 24.19
CA ASP A 42 -23.88 -13.12 24.80
C ASP A 42 -23.09 -14.31 25.37
N LEU A 43 -23.75 -15.25 26.06
CA LEU A 43 -23.11 -16.47 26.58
C LEU A 43 -22.61 -17.39 25.46
N LYS A 44 -23.34 -17.51 24.34
CA LYS A 44 -22.89 -18.29 23.18
C LYS A 44 -21.65 -17.66 22.52
N GLU A 45 -21.63 -16.33 22.38
CA GLU A 45 -20.46 -15.61 21.86
C GLU A 45 -19.25 -15.77 22.79
N LEU A 46 -19.47 -15.65 24.10
CA LEU A 46 -18.41 -15.79 25.09
C LEU A 46 -17.81 -17.20 25.13
N ILE A 47 -18.65 -18.24 24.97
CA ILE A 47 -18.18 -19.63 24.78
C ILE A 47 -17.32 -19.75 23.52
N GLN A 48 -17.77 -19.19 22.38
CA GLN A 48 -16.99 -19.26 21.13
C GLN A 48 -15.62 -18.57 21.26
N LEU A 49 -15.56 -17.39 21.88
CA LEU A 49 -14.31 -16.65 22.09
C LEU A 49 -13.35 -17.40 23.02
N THR A 50 -13.88 -18.05 24.06
CA THR A 50 -13.07 -18.83 25.00
C THR A 50 -12.60 -20.15 24.42
N GLU A 51 -13.39 -20.81 23.57
CA GLU A 51 -12.96 -21.97 22.77
C GLU A 51 -11.85 -21.60 21.79
N ALA A 52 -11.98 -20.47 21.08
CA ALA A 52 -10.95 -19.98 20.16
C ALA A 52 -9.63 -19.66 20.91
N SER A 53 -9.73 -19.06 22.09
CA SER A 53 -8.57 -18.80 22.95
C SER A 53 -7.90 -20.10 23.42
N LEU A 54 -8.68 -21.12 23.79
CA LEU A 54 -8.14 -22.43 24.18
C LEU A 54 -7.37 -23.10 23.04
N VAL A 55 -7.92 -23.07 21.82
CA VAL A 55 -7.25 -23.61 20.63
C VAL A 55 -5.93 -22.88 20.34
N SER A 56 -5.92 -21.55 20.49
CA SER A 56 -4.71 -20.74 20.35
C SER A 56 -3.62 -21.14 21.34
N VAL A 57 -3.97 -21.29 22.63
CA VAL A 57 -3.04 -21.71 23.70
C VAL A 57 -2.52 -23.14 23.47
N ARG A 58 -3.37 -24.05 23.02
CA ARG A 58 -2.93 -25.43 22.66
C ARG A 58 -1.97 -25.43 21.48
N LYS A 59 -2.23 -24.60 20.47
CA LYS A 59 -1.37 -24.47 19.31
C LYS A 59 0.00 -23.91 19.70
N SER A 60 0.06 -22.86 20.52
CA SER A 60 1.35 -22.31 20.97
C SER A 60 2.14 -23.31 21.81
N LYS A 61 1.47 -24.09 22.66
CA LYS A 61 2.10 -25.17 23.44
C LYS A 61 2.69 -26.28 22.57
N LEU A 62 1.99 -26.68 21.49
CA LEU A 62 2.49 -27.67 20.53
C LEU A 62 3.66 -27.12 19.69
N LEU A 63 3.62 -25.86 19.29
CA LEU A 63 4.73 -25.22 18.60
C LEU A 63 5.98 -25.15 19.49
N ALA A 64 5.81 -24.76 20.76
CA ALA A 64 6.90 -24.74 21.73
C ALA A 64 7.54 -26.13 21.96
N THR A 65 6.76 -27.21 21.89
CA THR A 65 7.33 -28.58 21.97
C THR A 65 8.10 -29.00 20.72
N LEU A 66 7.71 -28.51 19.54
CA LEU A 66 8.41 -28.83 18.29
C LEU A 66 9.71 -28.01 18.14
N ASP A 67 9.69 -26.74 18.56
CA ASP A 67 10.88 -25.89 18.53
C ASP A 67 11.96 -26.33 19.54
N GLY A 68 11.58 -27.11 20.57
CA GLY A 68 12.50 -27.69 21.54
C GLY A 68 13.27 -28.91 21.04
N GLU A 69 12.84 -29.58 19.97
CA GLU A 69 13.47 -30.82 19.46
C GLU A 69 14.52 -30.59 18.36
N HIS A 70 14.64 -29.37 17.82
CA HIS A 70 15.51 -29.05 16.67
C HIS A 70 16.76 -28.15 16.88
N PRO A 71 17.15 -27.66 18.08
CA PRO A 71 18.26 -26.71 18.16
C PRO A 71 19.65 -27.35 18.00
N GLU A 72 19.82 -28.65 18.31
CA GLU A 72 21.16 -29.27 18.30
C GLU A 72 21.58 -29.87 16.95
N GLN A 73 20.63 -30.24 16.09
CA GLN A 73 20.94 -30.81 14.76
C GLN A 73 21.27 -29.72 13.74
N ASP A 74 20.55 -28.61 13.76
CA ASP A 74 20.70 -27.53 12.77
C ASP A 74 22.00 -26.73 12.97
N ALA A 75 22.44 -26.57 14.23
CA ALA A 75 23.71 -25.90 14.55
C ALA A 75 24.93 -26.71 14.07
N ALA A 76 24.85 -28.04 14.11
CA ALA A 76 25.92 -28.92 13.67
C ALA A 76 26.05 -28.93 12.13
N GLU A 77 24.93 -28.97 11.40
CA GLU A 77 24.94 -28.88 9.93
C GLU A 77 25.40 -27.50 9.44
N TYR A 78 24.99 -26.42 10.10
CA TYR A 78 25.42 -25.07 9.75
C TYR A 78 26.94 -24.86 9.94
N LEU A 79 27.51 -25.41 11.01
CA LEU A 79 28.96 -25.39 11.25
C LEU A 79 29.74 -26.27 10.26
N ALA A 80 29.19 -27.41 9.86
CA ALA A 80 29.78 -28.27 8.84
C ALA A 80 29.81 -27.57 7.47
N PHE A 81 28.76 -26.85 7.12
CA PHE A 81 28.67 -26.07 5.88
C PHE A 81 29.67 -24.91 5.85
N GLN A 82 29.82 -24.15 6.95
CA GLN A 82 30.81 -23.07 7.03
C GLN A 82 32.25 -23.57 6.88
N LYS A 83 32.57 -24.75 7.42
CA LYS A 83 33.90 -25.36 7.25
C LYS A 83 34.20 -25.73 5.80
N ALA A 84 33.23 -26.29 5.09
CA ALA A 84 33.40 -26.67 3.69
C ALA A 84 33.63 -25.45 2.77
N VAL A 85 33.00 -24.31 3.08
CA VAL A 85 33.18 -23.05 2.33
C VAL A 85 34.57 -22.45 2.58
N ALA A 86 35.10 -22.53 3.81
CA ALA A 86 36.43 -22.03 4.15
C ALA A 86 37.56 -22.85 3.51
N GLU A 87 37.38 -24.16 3.37
CA GLU A 87 38.38 -25.07 2.79
C GLU A 87 38.52 -24.90 1.26
N ALA A 88 37.49 -24.38 0.60
CA ALA A 88 37.51 -24.09 -0.84
C ALA A 88 38.28 -22.81 -1.23
N VAL A 89 38.68 -21.97 -0.26
CA VAL A 89 39.30 -20.65 -0.50
C VAL A 89 40.84 -20.67 -0.37
N GLN A 90 41.46 -21.77 0.04
CA GLN A 90 42.92 -21.86 0.15
C GLN A 90 43.54 -22.90 -0.80
N ALA A 91 43.80 -22.48 -2.04
CA ALA A 91 44.86 -23.05 -2.88
C ALA A 91 45.97 -21.98 -3.08
N PRO A 92 47.25 -22.28 -2.84
CA PRO A 92 48.31 -21.26 -2.80
C PRO A 92 48.91 -20.97 -4.19
N VAL A 93 49.06 -19.68 -4.53
CA VAL A 93 49.85 -19.20 -5.67
C VAL A 93 51.18 -18.62 -5.14
N ALA A 94 52.30 -19.11 -5.65
CA ALA A 94 53.66 -18.69 -5.31
C ALA A 94 54.05 -17.34 -5.99
N PRO A 95 54.92 -16.51 -5.40
CA PRO A 95 55.29 -15.20 -5.94
C PRO A 95 56.52 -15.25 -6.85
N ARG A 96 56.52 -14.42 -7.91
CA ARG A 96 57.72 -14.04 -8.67
C ARG A 96 57.88 -12.52 -8.65
N ALA A 97 59.11 -12.09 -8.39
CA ALA A 97 59.52 -10.71 -8.16
C ALA A 97 59.81 -9.92 -9.45
N GLU A 98 59.56 -8.62 -9.30
CA GLU A 98 59.99 -7.37 -9.97
C GLU A 98 61.09 -7.41 -11.06
N LEU A 99 60.96 -6.52 -12.06
CA LEU A 99 62.01 -5.57 -12.51
C LEU A 99 61.44 -4.48 -13.46
N ASP A 100 61.89 -3.24 -13.24
CA ASP A 100 61.58 -1.95 -13.89
C ASP A 100 61.91 -1.81 -15.39
N ALA A 101 61.20 -0.89 -16.09
CA ALA A 101 61.75 0.27 -16.83
C ALA A 101 60.90 0.72 -18.06
N VAL A 102 60.69 2.04 -18.18
CA VAL A 102 60.08 2.79 -19.31
C VAL A 102 61.20 3.32 -20.23
N PRO A 103 61.05 3.48 -21.58
CA PRO A 103 60.72 4.80 -22.16
C PRO A 103 59.95 4.86 -23.51
N GLU A 104 59.11 5.89 -23.63
CA GLU A 104 58.81 6.81 -24.77
C GLU A 104 59.02 6.43 -26.28
N ARG A 105 57.95 6.61 -27.12
CA ARG A 105 57.80 7.54 -28.29
C ARG A 105 57.04 7.03 -29.55
N LYS A 106 56.14 7.91 -30.04
CA LYS A 106 55.71 8.27 -31.45
C LYS A 106 54.63 7.47 -32.23
N ALA A 107 53.44 8.10 -32.32
CA ALA A 107 52.71 8.61 -33.51
C ALA A 107 52.35 7.75 -34.76
N GLY A 108 51.05 7.36 -34.85
CA GLY A 108 50.08 7.39 -36.00
C GLY A 108 50.30 6.57 -37.29
N PRO A 109 49.34 6.47 -38.26
CA PRO A 109 47.86 6.56 -38.24
C PRO A 109 47.08 5.50 -39.11
N GLY A 110 45.90 5.00 -38.65
CA GLY A 110 44.73 4.43 -39.41
C GLY A 110 44.90 3.36 -40.54
N PRO A 111 43.83 2.85 -41.22
CA PRO A 111 42.37 3.02 -41.04
C PRO A 111 41.46 1.75 -41.24
N ARG A 112 40.16 1.85 -40.83
CA ARG A 112 38.91 1.28 -41.44
C ARG A 112 38.71 -0.27 -41.48
N GLN A 113 37.56 -0.92 -41.23
CA GLN A 113 36.14 -0.58 -40.94
C GLN A 113 35.37 -1.91 -40.59
N PRO A 114 34.03 -1.94 -40.39
CA PRO A 114 33.38 -2.52 -39.20
C PRO A 114 32.68 -3.88 -39.43
N GLY A 115 32.59 -4.69 -38.38
CA GLY A 115 31.67 -5.83 -38.29
C GLY A 115 30.61 -5.51 -37.24
N LEU A 116 29.37 -5.39 -37.69
CA LEU A 116 28.17 -5.39 -36.84
C LEU A 116 28.07 -6.75 -36.18
N GLU A 117 28.23 -6.82 -34.86
CA GLU A 117 27.68 -7.91 -34.08
C GLU A 117 26.43 -7.36 -33.39
N GLU A 118 25.33 -8.03 -33.69
CA GLU A 118 24.00 -7.78 -33.16
C GLU A 118 24.09 -8.07 -31.65
N ASP A 119 23.99 -7.01 -30.87
CA ASP A 119 23.79 -7.07 -29.42
C ASP A 119 22.38 -7.62 -29.19
N GLU A 120 22.29 -8.95 -29.07
CA GLU A 120 21.09 -9.62 -28.57
C GLU A 120 20.93 -9.21 -27.10
N GLY A 121 20.03 -8.25 -26.87
CA GLY A 121 19.76 -7.69 -25.55
C GLY A 121 19.41 -8.76 -24.51
N GLU A 122 20.31 -8.92 -23.54
CA GLU A 122 20.12 -9.69 -22.30
C GLU A 122 19.49 -8.86 -21.15
N ASP A 123 19.06 -7.62 -21.39
CA ASP A 123 18.65 -6.69 -20.31
C ASP A 123 17.18 -6.81 -19.84
N THR A 124 16.51 -7.96 -20.01
CA THR A 124 15.11 -8.13 -19.52
C THR A 124 14.93 -9.13 -18.39
N GLU A 125 16.02 -9.72 -17.90
CA GLU A 125 15.96 -10.70 -16.80
C GLU A 125 15.79 -10.05 -15.41
N ASP A 126 16.17 -8.78 -15.25
CA ASP A 126 16.25 -8.10 -13.95
C ASP A 126 14.97 -7.37 -13.49
N GLU A 127 14.00 -7.16 -14.39
CA GLU A 127 12.83 -6.29 -14.11
C GLU A 127 11.92 -6.74 -12.96
N GLY A 128 11.97 -8.04 -12.64
CA GLY A 128 11.19 -8.67 -11.58
C GLY A 128 12.01 -9.08 -10.34
N GLU A 129 13.34 -8.99 -10.41
CA GLU A 129 14.23 -9.37 -9.32
C GLU A 129 14.08 -8.41 -8.13
N LEU A 130 14.04 -7.11 -8.43
CA LEU A 130 14.11 -6.04 -7.44
C LEU A 130 12.76 -5.71 -6.77
N SER A 131 11.64 -6.22 -7.29
CA SER A 131 10.31 -5.93 -6.74
C SER A 131 10.18 -6.52 -5.34
N GLY A 132 9.96 -5.65 -4.35
CA GLY A 132 9.76 -6.02 -2.95
C GLY A 132 10.98 -5.82 -2.08
N THR A 133 12.11 -5.42 -2.66
CA THR A 133 13.31 -5.05 -1.94
C THR A 133 13.06 -3.77 -1.15
N LYS A 134 13.35 -3.81 0.15
CA LYS A 134 13.34 -2.62 1.01
C LYS A 134 14.65 -1.87 0.79
N VAL A 135 14.55 -0.58 0.57
CA VAL A 135 15.67 0.32 0.27
C VAL A 135 15.50 1.62 1.04
N ASN A 136 16.52 2.47 1.03
CA ASN A 136 16.42 3.84 1.47
C ASN A 136 16.64 4.76 0.26
N ALA A 137 15.63 5.58 -0.06
CA ALA A 137 15.54 6.31 -1.31
C ALA A 137 15.53 7.84 -1.09
N PRO A 138 16.11 8.61 -2.03
CA PRO A 138 16.12 10.07 -1.98
C PRO A 138 14.72 10.66 -2.14
N TYR A 139 14.27 11.45 -1.18
CA TYR A 139 13.02 12.20 -1.20
C TYR A 139 13.30 13.70 -1.23
N HIS A 140 12.74 14.37 -2.22
CA HIS A 140 12.74 15.83 -2.26
C HIS A 140 11.48 16.36 -1.56
N SER A 141 11.70 17.01 -0.42
CA SER A 141 10.65 17.76 0.26
C SER A 141 10.18 18.93 -0.62
N SER A 142 8.94 19.39 -0.43
CA SER A 142 8.38 20.55 -1.17
C SER A 142 9.19 21.84 -1.02
N TRP A 143 10.05 21.93 0.00
CA TRP A 143 10.96 23.05 0.24
C TRP A 143 12.37 22.87 -0.35
N GLY A 144 12.60 21.79 -1.12
CA GLY A 144 13.85 21.54 -1.84
C GLY A 144 14.93 20.80 -1.04
N THR A 145 14.68 20.43 0.21
CA THR A 145 15.61 19.61 1.00
C THR A 145 15.59 18.16 0.49
N LEU A 146 16.77 17.63 0.15
CA LEU A 146 16.98 16.22 -0.16
C LEU A 146 17.14 15.43 1.15
N GLU A 147 16.25 14.48 1.38
CA GLU A 147 16.28 13.56 2.52
C GLU A 147 16.26 12.12 2.03
N TYR A 148 16.56 11.17 2.91
CA TYR A 148 16.68 9.76 2.57
C TYR A 148 15.68 8.98 3.43
N HIS A 149 14.68 8.36 2.78
CA HIS A 149 13.55 7.73 3.46
C HIS A 149 13.43 6.27 3.05
N ASN A 150 13.04 5.44 4.02
CA ASN A 150 12.79 4.03 3.77
C ASN A 150 11.62 3.83 2.79
N ALA A 151 11.88 3.06 1.76
CA ALA A 151 10.97 2.78 0.68
C ALA A 151 11.05 1.31 0.27
N MET A 152 10.11 0.87 -0.56
CA MET A 152 10.12 -0.44 -1.18
C MET A 152 10.01 -0.31 -2.70
N VAL A 153 10.85 -1.06 -3.41
CA VAL A 153 10.84 -1.14 -4.86
C VAL A 153 9.59 -1.89 -5.33
N VAL A 154 8.85 -1.33 -6.28
CA VAL A 154 7.67 -1.98 -6.89
C VAL A 154 7.96 -2.57 -8.27
N GLY A 155 8.91 -2.01 -9.00
CA GLY A 155 9.35 -2.50 -10.31
C GLY A 155 10.47 -1.63 -10.87
N THR A 156 11.14 -2.13 -11.90
CA THR A 156 12.10 -1.37 -12.70
C THR A 156 11.38 -0.43 -13.65
N GLU A 157 11.93 0.76 -13.86
CA GLU A 157 11.42 1.75 -14.81
C GLU A 157 12.57 2.66 -15.23
N GLU A 158 12.65 3.04 -16.50
CA GLU A 158 13.67 3.97 -16.97
C GLU A 158 13.55 5.32 -16.25
N ALA A 159 14.67 5.82 -15.74
CA ALA A 159 14.74 7.14 -15.11
C ALA A 159 14.62 8.25 -16.17
N GLU A 160 14.40 9.50 -15.73
CA GLU A 160 14.28 10.65 -16.64
C GLU A 160 15.52 10.86 -17.52
N ASP A 161 16.69 10.43 -17.04
CA ASP A 161 17.98 10.51 -17.73
C ASP A 161 18.21 9.35 -18.73
N GLY A 162 17.25 8.43 -18.88
CA GLY A 162 17.36 7.22 -19.70
C GLY A 162 18.23 6.12 -19.09
N SER A 163 18.67 6.29 -17.84
CA SER A 163 19.37 5.27 -17.07
C SER A 163 18.40 4.26 -16.45
N ALA A 164 18.92 3.07 -16.10
CA ALA A 164 18.15 2.06 -15.39
C ALA A 164 17.72 2.59 -14.01
N GLY A 165 16.41 2.72 -13.82
CA GLY A 165 15.82 3.18 -12.58
C GLY A 165 14.90 2.13 -11.96
N VAL A 166 14.52 2.39 -10.72
CA VAL A 166 13.48 1.63 -10.02
C VAL A 166 12.42 2.57 -9.49
N ARG A 167 11.16 2.13 -9.60
CA ARG A 167 10.05 2.81 -8.95
C ARG A 167 9.97 2.38 -7.49
N VAL A 168 10.00 3.36 -6.59
CA VAL A 168 9.93 3.15 -5.14
C VAL A 168 8.68 3.78 -4.54
N LEU A 169 8.13 3.13 -3.51
CA LEU A 169 7.05 3.66 -2.68
C LEU A 169 7.52 3.76 -1.22
N TYR A 170 7.28 4.91 -0.61
CA TYR A 170 7.67 5.17 0.77
C TYR A 170 6.86 4.33 1.78
N LEU A 171 7.57 3.74 2.75
CA LEU A 171 6.98 2.84 3.73
C LEU A 171 6.23 3.59 4.85
N TYR A 172 6.64 4.83 5.12
CA TYR A 172 6.14 5.61 6.26
C TYR A 172 5.44 6.90 5.80
N PRO A 173 4.27 6.80 5.14
CA PRO A 173 3.59 7.98 4.61
C PRO A 173 3.05 8.87 5.73
N THR A 174 3.53 10.11 5.81
CA THR A 174 3.04 11.15 6.75
C THR A 174 1.86 11.94 6.19
N HIS A 175 1.67 11.90 4.86
CA HIS A 175 0.61 12.61 4.15
C HIS A 175 -0.14 11.70 3.19
N LYS A 176 -1.42 12.04 2.92
CA LYS A 176 -2.28 11.27 2.00
C LYS A 176 -1.71 11.16 0.58
N SER A 177 -0.93 12.15 0.14
CA SER A 177 -0.24 12.13 -1.15
C SER A 177 0.90 11.12 -1.21
N LEU A 178 1.51 10.77 -0.07
CA LEU A 178 2.56 9.75 0.02
C LEU A 178 2.00 8.34 0.19
N LYS A 179 0.73 8.22 0.60
CA LYS A 179 0.08 6.92 0.76
C LYS A 179 0.00 6.20 -0.60
N PRO A 180 0.48 4.95 -0.72
CA PRO A 180 0.40 4.17 -1.96
C PRO A 180 -1.01 4.08 -2.52
N CYS A 181 -1.14 4.24 -3.84
CA CYS A 181 -2.40 4.06 -4.55
C CYS A 181 -2.71 2.56 -4.74
N PRO A 182 -3.79 2.01 -4.14
CA PRO A 182 -4.13 0.59 -4.31
C PRO A 182 -4.42 0.24 -5.77
N PHE A 183 -5.11 1.13 -6.50
CA PHE A 183 -5.44 0.90 -7.90
C PHE A 183 -4.21 0.95 -8.81
N PHE A 184 -3.15 1.68 -8.44
CA PHE A 184 -1.91 1.72 -9.20
C PHE A 184 -1.15 0.41 -9.05
N LEU A 185 -1.05 -0.09 -7.81
CA LEU A 185 -0.44 -1.39 -7.54
C LEU A 185 -1.16 -2.54 -8.27
N GLU A 186 -2.46 -2.41 -8.55
CA GLU A 186 -3.22 -3.37 -9.36
C GLU A 186 -3.16 -3.11 -10.89
N GLY A 187 -2.47 -2.06 -11.36
CA GLY A 187 -2.43 -1.67 -12.77
C GLY A 187 -3.75 -1.12 -13.34
N LYS A 188 -4.65 -0.64 -12.47
CA LYS A 188 -6.00 -0.16 -12.82
C LYS A 188 -6.19 1.35 -12.63
N CYS A 189 -5.18 2.07 -12.12
CA CYS A 189 -5.29 3.51 -11.92
C CYS A 189 -5.30 4.25 -13.26
N ARG A 190 -6.27 5.16 -13.43
CA ARG A 190 -6.41 5.99 -14.65
C ARG A 190 -5.86 7.40 -14.50
N PHE A 191 -5.46 7.78 -13.28
CA PHE A 191 -5.18 9.17 -12.93
C PHE A 191 -3.70 9.54 -13.06
N LEU A 192 -2.81 8.57 -13.36
CA LEU A 192 -1.36 8.78 -13.51
C LEU A 192 -0.85 9.76 -12.43
N ASP A 193 -0.21 10.87 -12.81
CA ASP A 193 0.40 11.82 -11.88
C ASP A 193 -0.62 12.71 -11.14
N ASN A 194 -1.88 12.74 -11.58
CA ASN A 194 -2.97 13.47 -10.94
C ASN A 194 -3.73 12.63 -9.90
N CYS A 195 -3.21 11.45 -9.56
CA CYS A 195 -3.82 10.59 -8.56
C CYS A 195 -3.80 11.24 -7.17
N ARG A 196 -4.85 10.98 -6.37
CA ARG A 196 -4.91 11.43 -4.97
C ARG A 196 -3.88 10.74 -4.08
N PHE A 197 -3.44 9.55 -4.48
CA PHE A 197 -2.52 8.68 -3.76
C PHE A 197 -1.21 8.54 -4.56
N SER A 198 -0.12 8.22 -3.87
CA SER A 198 1.20 8.10 -4.48
C SER A 198 1.26 6.95 -5.48
N HIS A 199 1.83 7.21 -6.65
CA HIS A 199 2.33 6.18 -7.58
C HIS A 199 3.82 5.90 -7.38
N GLY A 200 4.42 6.48 -6.33
CA GLY A 200 5.84 6.42 -6.09
C GLY A 200 6.61 7.35 -7.01
N GLN A 201 7.92 7.20 -6.96
CA GLN A 201 8.87 7.95 -7.79
C GLN A 201 9.86 6.97 -8.40
N VAL A 202 10.36 7.30 -9.59
CA VAL A 202 11.44 6.56 -10.23
C VAL A 202 12.76 7.17 -9.75
N VAL A 203 13.68 6.32 -9.30
CA VAL A 203 14.98 6.70 -8.78
C VAL A 203 16.04 5.86 -9.48
N PRO A 204 17.18 6.45 -9.91
CA PRO A 204 18.32 5.67 -10.40
C PRO A 204 18.81 4.68 -9.35
N VAL A 205 19.24 3.49 -9.78
CA VAL A 205 19.74 2.46 -8.84
C VAL A 205 20.94 2.96 -8.02
N ASP A 206 21.76 3.82 -8.61
CA ASP A 206 22.97 4.39 -7.97
C ASP A 206 22.68 5.33 -6.79
N GLU A 207 21.48 5.92 -6.73
CA GLU A 207 21.09 6.82 -5.64
C GLU A 207 20.44 6.07 -4.46
N LEU A 208 20.17 4.77 -4.61
CA LEU A 208 19.60 3.97 -3.54
C LEU A 208 20.64 3.65 -2.47
N ARG A 209 20.19 3.65 -1.23
CA ARG A 209 20.97 3.21 -0.06
C ARG A 209 20.38 1.94 0.52
N PRO A 210 21.18 1.16 1.28
CA PRO A 210 20.66 0.05 2.07
C PRO A 210 19.51 0.50 2.98
N PHE A 211 18.52 -0.36 3.17
CA PHE A 211 17.43 -0.10 4.11
C PHE A 211 17.97 0.19 5.51
N GLN A 212 17.41 1.20 6.17
CA GLN A 212 17.81 1.60 7.52
C GLN A 212 16.75 1.15 8.53
N ASP A 213 17.05 0.13 9.33
CA ASP A 213 16.14 -0.29 10.40
C ASP A 213 15.96 0.84 11.45
N PRO A 214 14.72 1.17 11.83
CA PRO A 214 14.47 2.19 12.85
C PRO A 214 15.03 1.75 14.21
N ASP A 215 15.94 2.54 14.77
CA ASP A 215 16.48 2.25 16.11
C ASP A 215 15.52 2.76 17.20
N LEU A 216 14.79 1.82 17.81
CA LEU A 216 13.86 2.12 18.90
C LEU A 216 14.56 2.27 20.27
N SER A 217 15.87 1.98 20.37
CA SER A 217 16.62 2.01 21.64
C SER A 217 16.71 3.41 22.26
N SER A 218 16.57 4.45 21.43
CA SER A 218 16.59 5.85 21.85
C SER A 218 15.26 6.36 22.41
N LEU A 219 14.19 5.58 22.29
CA LEU A 219 12.85 5.97 22.68
C LEU A 219 12.60 5.66 24.16
N GLN A 220 12.10 6.66 24.89
CA GLN A 220 11.71 6.57 26.29
C GLN A 220 10.41 7.35 26.51
N ALA A 221 9.79 7.18 27.68
CA ALA A 221 8.66 8.02 28.08
C ALA A 221 9.05 9.52 28.00
N GLY A 222 8.22 10.30 27.31
CA GLY A 222 8.46 11.71 26.99
C GLY A 222 9.11 11.96 25.62
N SER A 223 9.69 10.95 24.96
CA SER A 223 10.31 11.11 23.63
C SER A 223 9.27 11.41 22.55
N ALA A 224 9.65 12.28 21.60
CA ALA A 224 8.90 12.48 20.38
C ALA A 224 9.07 11.26 19.46
N CYS A 225 8.04 10.90 18.71
CA CYS A 225 8.03 9.77 17.79
C CYS A 225 7.01 10.00 16.66
N LEU A 226 7.09 9.20 15.61
CA LEU A 226 6.02 9.03 14.64
C LEU A 226 5.28 7.74 14.96
N ALA A 227 3.96 7.84 15.05
CA ALA A 227 3.08 6.73 15.39
C ALA A 227 2.08 6.47 14.26
N LYS A 228 1.91 5.20 13.89
CA LYS A 228 0.99 4.77 12.84
C LYS A 228 -0.46 4.78 13.36
N GLN A 229 -1.36 5.35 12.55
CA GLN A 229 -2.80 5.34 12.80
C GLN A 229 -3.52 4.29 11.93
N PRO A 230 -4.77 3.90 12.29
CA PRO A 230 -5.57 2.95 11.52
C PRO A 230 -5.88 3.38 10.08
N ASP A 231 -5.74 4.67 9.77
CA ASP A 231 -5.87 5.18 8.41
C ASP A 231 -4.62 4.93 7.53
N GLY A 232 -3.58 4.31 8.11
CA GLY A 232 -2.33 3.94 7.46
C GLY A 232 -1.37 5.11 7.27
N LEU A 233 -1.55 6.22 7.99
CA LEU A 233 -0.63 7.35 8.01
C LEU A 233 0.15 7.41 9.33
N TRP A 234 1.34 7.99 9.25
CA TRP A 234 2.24 8.20 10.37
C TRP A 234 2.13 9.63 10.88
N TYR A 235 1.83 9.79 12.17
CA TYR A 235 1.56 11.08 12.81
C TYR A 235 2.56 11.37 13.92
N PRO A 236 2.94 12.64 14.11
CA PRO A 236 3.79 13.04 15.23
C PRO A 236 3.04 12.83 16.55
N ALA A 237 3.73 12.19 17.49
CA ALA A 237 3.24 11.83 18.80
C ALA A 237 4.36 11.84 19.84
N ARG A 238 3.99 11.74 21.11
CA ARG A 238 4.90 11.62 22.24
C ARG A 238 4.59 10.36 23.02
N ILE A 239 5.62 9.59 23.36
CA ILE A 239 5.49 8.39 24.18
C ILE A 239 5.14 8.82 25.59
N THR A 240 4.06 8.31 26.16
CA THR A 240 3.65 8.57 27.54
C THR A 240 4.10 7.44 28.46
N ASP A 241 4.05 6.20 27.99
CA ASP A 241 4.38 5.02 28.77
C ASP A 241 4.91 3.87 27.89
N MET A 242 5.67 2.95 28.48
CA MET A 242 6.30 1.82 27.78
C MET A 242 6.25 0.54 28.62
N ASP A 243 5.56 -0.48 28.11
CA ASP A 243 5.37 -1.76 28.78
C ASP A 243 5.68 -2.92 27.83
N SER A 244 6.75 -3.68 28.09
CA SER A 244 7.05 -4.96 27.43
C SER A 244 6.92 -4.97 25.89
N GLY A 245 7.36 -3.90 25.21
CA GLY A 245 7.28 -3.77 23.74
C GLY A 245 6.02 -3.08 23.21
N TYR A 246 5.11 -2.69 24.10
CA TYR A 246 3.99 -1.80 23.83
C TYR A 246 4.30 -0.39 24.29
N TYR A 247 3.90 0.58 23.47
CA TYR A 247 4.17 1.98 23.69
C TYR A 247 2.84 2.73 23.69
N THR A 248 2.55 3.41 24.79
CA THR A 248 1.41 4.32 24.85
C THR A 248 1.86 5.66 24.30
N VAL A 249 1.16 6.17 23.29
CA VAL A 249 1.49 7.43 22.63
C VAL A 249 0.33 8.40 22.68
N LYS A 250 0.68 9.67 22.88
CA LYS A 250 -0.21 10.82 22.79
C LYS A 250 0.13 11.61 21.53
N PHE A 251 -0.81 11.69 20.60
CA PHE A 251 -0.63 12.43 19.35
C PHE A 251 -0.60 13.94 19.61
N ASP A 252 0.20 14.66 18.82
CA ASP A 252 0.27 16.12 18.89
C ASP A 252 -1.05 16.77 18.43
N SER A 253 -1.77 16.08 17.52
CA SER A 253 -3.10 16.50 17.10
C SER A 253 -4.14 16.14 18.15
N LEU A 254 -4.78 17.15 18.72
CA LEU A 254 -5.89 16.99 19.69
C LEU A 254 -7.11 16.24 19.12
N LEU A 255 -7.18 16.04 17.80
CA LEU A 255 -8.23 15.28 17.14
C LEU A 255 -8.03 13.77 17.25
N LEU A 256 -6.79 13.34 17.53
CA LEU A 256 -6.41 11.94 17.65
C LEU A 256 -6.36 11.56 19.14
N LYS A 257 -6.96 10.42 19.47
CA LYS A 257 -6.94 9.88 20.83
C LYS A 257 -5.63 9.16 21.11
N GLU A 258 -5.27 9.07 22.38
CA GLU A 258 -4.15 8.24 22.84
C GLU A 258 -4.33 6.79 22.37
N ALA A 259 -3.21 6.15 22.01
CA ALA A 259 -3.20 4.80 21.48
C ALA A 259 -2.05 3.99 22.07
N VAL A 260 -2.26 2.69 22.22
CA VAL A 260 -1.24 1.72 22.59
C VAL A 260 -0.82 1.01 21.32
N LEU A 261 0.48 1.07 20.99
CA LEU A 261 1.04 0.60 19.73
C LEU A 261 2.22 -0.35 19.99
N GLU A 262 2.42 -1.28 19.07
CA GLU A 262 3.60 -2.16 19.04
C GLU A 262 4.79 -1.44 18.39
N GLY A 263 6.00 -1.98 18.58
CA GLY A 263 7.24 -1.42 18.02
C GLY A 263 7.20 -1.19 16.50
N ASP A 264 6.54 -2.06 15.74
CA ASP A 264 6.38 -1.94 14.28
C ASP A 264 5.53 -0.73 13.85
N SER A 265 4.79 -0.14 14.79
CA SER A 265 3.91 1.02 14.56
C SER A 265 4.47 2.31 15.14
N ILE A 266 5.75 2.31 15.54
CA ILE A 266 6.46 3.47 16.07
C ILE A 266 7.79 3.67 15.36
N LEU A 267 8.11 4.93 15.10
CA LEU A 267 9.38 5.35 14.53
C LEU A 267 9.96 6.50 15.33
N PRO A 268 11.28 6.58 15.48
CA PRO A 268 11.93 7.80 15.90
C PRO A 268 11.59 8.96 14.96
N PRO A 269 11.64 10.21 15.44
CA PRO A 269 11.35 11.36 14.60
C PRO A 269 12.38 11.43 13.46
N LEU A 270 11.90 11.61 12.22
CA LEU A 270 12.74 11.64 11.01
C LEU A 270 13.77 12.78 11.03
N ARG A 271 13.55 13.77 11.91
CA ARG A 271 14.52 14.81 12.26
C ARG A 271 14.69 14.81 13.78
N PRO A 272 15.94 14.71 14.30
CA PRO A 272 16.22 15.05 15.67
C PRO A 272 15.97 16.55 15.83
N GLU A 273 14.85 16.94 16.44
CA GLU A 273 14.71 18.32 16.91
C GLU A 273 15.77 18.55 17.99
N PRO A 274 16.61 19.60 17.90
CA PRO A 274 17.56 19.90 18.95
C PRO A 274 16.79 20.10 20.25
N ALA A 275 17.23 19.42 21.32
CA ALA A 275 16.57 19.44 22.63
C ALA A 275 16.19 20.88 23.00
N ALA A 276 14.88 21.14 23.09
CA ALA A 276 14.38 22.42 23.58
C ALA A 276 14.90 22.59 25.01
N SER A 277 15.83 23.53 25.20
CA SER A 277 16.25 23.93 26.53
C SER A 277 15.03 24.45 27.28
N SER A 278 14.81 23.88 28.46
CA SER A 278 13.80 24.32 29.40
C SER A 278 14.23 25.68 29.96
N ASP A 279 13.91 26.77 29.27
CA ASP A 279 14.14 28.12 29.77
C ASP A 279 13.13 28.39 30.89
N SER A 280 13.65 28.30 32.11
CA SER A 280 12.92 28.57 33.35
C SER A 280 12.66 30.06 33.48
N ASP A 281 11.42 30.38 33.84
CA ASP A 281 10.91 31.73 34.09
C ASP A 281 11.64 32.36 35.29
N SER A 282 12.25 33.52 35.09
CA SER A 282 12.68 34.40 36.18
C SER A 282 12.29 35.84 35.84
N GLY A 283 11.16 36.27 36.39
CA GLY A 283 10.73 37.66 36.32
C GLY A 283 11.58 38.55 37.22
N ASP A 284 11.94 39.73 36.72
CA ASP A 284 12.20 40.91 37.53
C ASP A 284 11.71 42.15 36.76
N PRO A 285 10.97 43.09 37.39
CA PRO A 285 10.45 44.27 36.73
C PRO A 285 11.40 45.47 36.87
N ASP A 286 11.28 46.37 35.89
CA ASP A 286 11.76 47.77 35.91
C ASP A 286 13.26 48.01 35.60
N ASP A 287 13.55 48.42 34.35
CA ASP A 287 14.19 49.72 34.13
C ASP A 287 13.97 50.20 32.68
N SER A 288 13.76 51.50 32.58
CA SER A 288 13.32 52.30 31.45
C SER A 288 14.48 52.71 30.53
N SER A 289 14.29 52.75 29.21
CA SER A 289 14.69 53.93 28.40
C SER A 289 14.33 53.83 26.91
N TYR A 290 13.42 54.74 26.52
CA TYR A 290 13.24 55.40 25.20
C TYR A 290 12.85 54.54 23.97
N ALA A 291 11.80 54.86 23.20
CA ALA A 291 11.38 56.19 22.77
C ALA A 291 9.85 56.30 22.64
N ARG A 292 9.30 57.41 23.15
CA ARG A 292 7.95 57.89 22.81
C ARG A 292 8.00 58.71 21.53
N VAL A 293 7.06 58.45 20.60
CA VAL A 293 6.52 59.46 19.70
C VAL A 293 4.99 59.27 19.60
N VAL A 294 4.29 60.14 20.33
CA VAL A 294 3.06 60.87 19.98
C VAL A 294 1.87 60.08 19.40
N GLU A 295 0.85 59.90 20.23
CA GLU A 295 -0.55 59.78 19.79
C GLU A 295 -1.08 61.14 19.31
N PRO A 296 -1.98 61.14 18.31
CA PRO A 296 -3.12 62.03 18.29
C PRO A 296 -4.38 61.29 18.76
N SER A 297 -5.06 61.97 19.67
CA SER A 297 -6.27 61.60 20.38
C SER A 297 -7.48 61.30 19.47
N THR A 298 -8.31 60.38 19.98
CA THR A 298 -9.79 60.38 19.93
C THR A 298 -10.47 60.53 18.57
N THR A 299 -10.97 59.42 18.03
CA THR A 299 -12.27 59.37 17.37
C THR A 299 -13.15 58.30 18.01
N ASP A 300 -14.22 58.75 18.65
CA ASP A 300 -15.34 57.92 19.06
C ASP A 300 -15.92 57.18 17.84
N HIS A 301 -15.83 55.84 17.84
CA HIS A 301 -16.63 54.99 16.97
C HIS A 301 -17.48 54.04 17.79
N ARG A 302 -18.64 54.59 18.19
CA ARG A 302 -19.94 53.96 18.33
C ARG A 302 -20.02 52.52 17.77
N ALA A 303 -20.39 51.62 18.68
CA ALA A 303 -20.78 50.21 18.53
C ALA A 303 -21.07 49.68 17.11
N CYS A 304 -20.31 48.66 16.68
CA CYS A 304 -20.72 47.66 15.68
C CYS A 304 -20.06 46.30 15.99
N SER A 305 -20.92 45.31 16.29
CA SER A 305 -20.73 43.87 16.57
C SER A 305 -19.33 43.35 16.97
N SER A 306 -19.25 42.81 18.19
CA SER A 306 -18.12 42.11 18.84
C SER A 306 -17.58 40.83 18.15
N ALA A 307 -17.82 40.63 16.85
CA ALA A 307 -17.50 39.38 16.15
C ALA A 307 -16.38 39.50 15.10
N PHE A 308 -16.10 40.71 14.59
CA PHE A 308 -15.03 40.91 13.62
C PHE A 308 -13.69 41.12 14.35
N ALA A 309 -12.64 40.40 13.94
CA ALA A 309 -11.33 40.31 14.61
C ALA A 309 -11.20 39.36 15.83
N GLY A 310 -12.17 38.46 16.06
CA GLY A 310 -12.06 37.45 17.14
C GLY A 310 -10.84 36.51 17.06
N TRP A 311 -10.23 36.37 15.88
CA TRP A 311 -8.98 35.63 15.68
C TRP A 311 -7.75 36.30 16.33
N GLU A 312 -7.83 37.59 16.67
CA GLU A 312 -6.73 38.32 17.29
C GLU A 312 -6.59 38.04 18.78
N VAL A 313 -7.61 37.46 19.40
CA VAL A 313 -7.50 36.95 20.77
C VAL A 313 -6.45 35.84 20.88
N HIS A 314 -6.17 35.14 19.77
CA HIS A 314 -5.25 34.01 19.72
C HIS A 314 -3.95 34.32 18.96
N THR A 315 -3.73 35.57 18.55
CA THR A 315 -2.54 35.98 17.78
C THR A 315 -1.99 37.31 18.30
N ARG A 316 -0.69 37.58 18.17
CA ARG A 316 -0.04 38.80 18.70
C ARG A 316 -0.36 40.06 17.85
N GLY A 317 -1.59 40.22 17.39
CA GLY A 317 -2.05 41.38 16.60
C GLY A 317 -1.40 41.53 15.22
N ILE A 318 -0.85 40.45 14.66
CA ILE A 318 -0.18 40.49 13.34
C ILE A 318 -1.20 40.71 12.21
N GLY A 319 -2.39 40.11 12.33
CA GLY A 319 -3.47 40.24 11.35
C GLY A 319 -3.98 41.67 11.19
N SER A 320 -4.33 42.34 12.30
CA SER A 320 -4.79 43.73 12.32
C SER A 320 -3.72 44.67 11.84
N ARG A 321 -2.47 44.47 12.28
CA ARG A 321 -1.33 45.28 11.82
C ARG A 321 -1.15 45.19 10.30
N LEU A 322 -1.30 43.99 9.73
CA LEU A 322 -1.21 43.81 8.29
C LEU A 322 -2.39 44.45 7.56
N LEU A 323 -3.61 44.27 8.06
CA LEU A 323 -4.81 44.90 7.50
C LEU A 323 -4.69 46.43 7.51
N ALA A 324 -4.30 47.03 8.63
CA ALA A 324 -4.07 48.46 8.74
C ALA A 324 -2.97 48.94 7.78
N LYS A 325 -1.87 48.20 7.64
CA LYS A 325 -0.78 48.51 6.69
C LYS A 325 -1.24 48.46 5.23
N MET A 326 -2.24 47.64 4.92
CA MET A 326 -2.85 47.53 3.60
C MET A 326 -4.01 48.51 3.38
N GLY A 327 -4.23 49.45 4.31
CA GLY A 327 -5.25 50.49 4.19
C GLY A 327 -6.65 50.07 4.62
N TYR A 328 -6.77 49.05 5.48
CA TYR A 328 -8.04 48.68 6.10
C TYR A 328 -8.38 49.65 7.24
N GLU A 329 -9.53 50.31 7.14
CA GLU A 329 -10.12 51.05 8.25
C GLU A 329 -11.18 50.18 8.93
N PHE A 330 -11.16 50.12 10.27
CA PHE A 330 -12.05 49.25 11.03
C PHE A 330 -13.53 49.54 10.69
N GLY A 331 -14.25 48.52 10.20
CA GLY A 331 -15.64 48.64 9.78
C GLY A 331 -15.86 49.11 8.33
N LYS A 332 -14.80 49.29 7.54
CA LYS A 332 -14.86 49.63 6.11
C LYS A 332 -14.26 48.54 5.23
N GLY A 333 -14.40 48.68 3.92
CA GLY A 333 -13.80 47.79 2.93
C GLY A 333 -12.32 48.08 2.68
N LEU A 334 -11.55 47.06 2.29
CA LEU A 334 -10.17 47.26 1.84
C LEU A 334 -10.13 47.91 0.44
N GLY A 335 -9.34 48.97 0.23
CA GLY A 335 -9.11 49.60 -1.07
C GLY A 335 -9.02 51.13 -1.00
N ARG A 336 -8.52 51.76 -2.09
CA ARG A 336 -8.26 53.22 -2.16
C ARG A 336 -9.44 54.10 -1.75
N HIS A 337 -10.68 53.67 -2.02
CA HIS A 337 -11.91 54.39 -1.65
C HIS A 337 -12.77 53.63 -0.64
N SER A 338 -12.20 52.66 0.09
CA SER A 338 -12.95 51.78 1.00
C SER A 338 -14.02 50.90 0.33
N ASP A 339 -13.90 50.63 -0.98
CA ASP A 339 -14.87 49.87 -1.80
C ASP A 339 -14.86 48.36 -1.54
N GLY A 340 -13.94 47.86 -0.72
CA GLY A 340 -13.83 46.44 -0.42
C GLY A 340 -15.06 45.90 0.31
N ARG A 341 -15.24 44.59 0.28
CA ARG A 341 -16.33 43.95 1.04
C ARG A 341 -16.06 44.06 2.53
N VAL A 342 -17.02 44.64 3.25
CA VAL A 342 -16.99 44.81 4.71
C VAL A 342 -17.33 43.50 5.43
N GLU A 343 -18.23 42.70 4.86
CA GLU A 343 -18.70 41.46 5.47
C GLU A 343 -17.82 40.25 5.05
N PRO A 344 -17.40 39.41 6.02
CA PRO A 344 -16.72 38.16 5.73
C PRO A 344 -17.53 37.27 4.78
N ILE A 345 -16.85 36.70 3.79
CA ILE A 345 -17.47 35.78 2.84
C ILE A 345 -17.72 34.45 3.55
N HIS A 346 -18.99 34.06 3.64
CA HIS A 346 -19.37 32.79 4.25
C HIS A 346 -19.04 31.63 3.31
N ALA A 347 -18.30 30.64 3.82
CA ALA A 347 -18.00 29.43 3.06
C ALA A 347 -19.28 28.59 2.90
N VAL A 348 -19.79 28.49 1.67
CA VAL A 348 -20.91 27.60 1.35
C VAL A 348 -20.36 26.22 1.06
N VAL A 349 -20.63 25.26 1.95
CA VAL A 349 -20.22 23.86 1.76
C VAL A 349 -21.06 23.24 0.64
N LEU A 350 -20.42 22.90 -0.47
CA LEU A 350 -21.04 22.23 -1.61
C LEU A 350 -21.13 20.71 -1.40
N PRO A 351 -22.15 20.02 -1.97
CA PRO A 351 -22.26 18.57 -1.90
C PRO A 351 -21.03 17.86 -2.48
N ARG A 352 -20.50 16.87 -1.76
CA ARG A 352 -19.33 16.08 -2.21
C ARG A 352 -19.66 15.28 -3.47
N GLY A 353 -18.72 15.22 -4.41
CA GLY A 353 -18.81 14.38 -5.62
C GLY A 353 -19.63 14.96 -6.79
N LYS A 354 -19.92 16.27 -6.80
CA LYS A 354 -20.64 16.95 -7.89
C LYS A 354 -19.79 18.05 -8.52
N SER A 355 -19.97 18.26 -9.83
CA SER A 355 -19.26 19.34 -10.55
C SER A 355 -19.73 20.72 -10.08
N LEU A 356 -18.87 21.73 -10.26
CA LEU A 356 -19.20 23.11 -9.91
C LEU A 356 -20.43 23.62 -10.69
N ASP A 357 -20.59 23.20 -11.94
CA ASP A 357 -21.75 23.53 -12.77
C ASP A 357 -23.06 22.99 -12.19
N GLN A 358 -23.03 21.75 -11.69
CA GLN A 358 -24.19 21.12 -11.06
C GLN A 358 -24.51 21.76 -9.70
N CYS A 359 -23.47 22.18 -8.96
CA CYS A 359 -23.62 22.92 -7.71
C CYS A 359 -24.22 24.32 -7.94
N ALA A 360 -23.78 25.02 -8.98
CA ALA A 360 -24.33 26.31 -9.39
C ALA A 360 -25.81 26.18 -9.81
N GLU A 361 -26.14 25.12 -10.56
CA GLU A 361 -27.51 24.85 -10.99
C GLU A 361 -28.44 24.54 -9.79
N ILE A 362 -27.95 23.80 -8.79
CA ILE A 362 -28.69 23.51 -7.54
C ILE A 362 -28.95 24.81 -6.75
N LEU A 363 -27.97 25.70 -6.65
CA LEU A 363 -28.13 26.99 -5.95
C LEU A 363 -29.10 27.92 -6.70
N GLN A 364 -29.05 27.96 -8.03
CA GLN A 364 -29.99 28.73 -8.86
C GLN A 364 -31.42 28.18 -8.84
N LYS A 365 -31.60 26.86 -8.73
CA LYS A 365 -32.92 26.25 -8.57
C LYS A 365 -33.54 26.59 -7.22
N ARG A 366 -32.74 26.59 -6.14
CA ARG A 366 -33.19 26.95 -4.79
C ARG A 366 -33.62 28.42 -4.66
N THR A 367 -32.92 29.34 -5.32
CA THR A 367 -33.27 30.78 -5.35
C THR A 367 -34.50 31.09 -6.20
N LYS A 368 -34.81 30.26 -7.20
CA LYS A 368 -36.05 30.35 -8.00
C LYS A 368 -37.26 29.77 -7.24
N SER A 369 -37.09 28.69 -6.50
CA SER A 369 -38.17 28.09 -5.68
C SER A 369 -38.60 28.92 -4.48
N SER A 370 -37.73 29.80 -3.96
CA SER A 370 -38.05 30.67 -2.81
C SER A 370 -38.81 31.95 -3.17
N LYS A 371 -39.02 32.25 -4.47
CA LYS A 371 -39.78 33.43 -4.94
C LYS A 371 -41.18 33.12 -5.48
N ALA A 372 -41.62 31.87 -5.45
CA ALA A 372 -42.95 31.47 -5.94
C ALA A 372 -43.83 30.95 -4.80
N GLY A 373 -44.29 31.88 -3.96
CA GLY A 373 -45.38 31.64 -3.02
C GLY A 373 -46.70 32.18 -3.57
N THR A 374 -47.71 31.31 -3.63
CA THR A 374 -49.15 31.56 -3.79
C THR A 374 -49.72 31.71 -5.22
N SER A 375 -50.32 30.63 -5.74
CA SER A 375 -51.76 30.57 -6.06
C SER A 375 -52.16 29.28 -6.82
N ARG A 376 -53.18 28.63 -6.24
CA ARG A 376 -54.26 27.79 -6.80
C ARG A 376 -54.00 26.86 -8.01
N ALA A 377 -54.39 25.60 -7.80
CA ALA A 377 -54.68 24.61 -8.82
C ALA A 377 -55.81 25.05 -9.79
N PRO A 378 -55.81 24.50 -11.01
CA PRO A 378 -57.06 24.08 -11.63
C PRO A 378 -57.00 22.63 -12.13
N LYS A 379 -58.13 21.93 -11.91
CA LYS A 379 -58.52 20.72 -12.63
C LYS A 379 -58.97 21.10 -14.05
N TYR A 380 -58.47 20.39 -15.07
CA TYR A 380 -59.33 19.99 -16.19
C TYR A 380 -58.88 18.64 -16.78
N ARG A 381 -59.88 17.90 -17.25
CA ARG A 381 -59.91 16.50 -17.70
C ARG A 381 -59.32 16.35 -19.11
N GLY A 382 -58.85 15.14 -19.45
CA GLY A 382 -58.67 14.77 -20.87
C GLY A 382 -57.83 13.52 -21.18
N ARG A 383 -58.38 12.33 -20.87
CA ARG A 383 -58.41 11.09 -21.69
C ARG A 383 -57.15 10.67 -22.50
N GLY A 384 -56.60 9.48 -22.20
CA GLY A 384 -55.74 8.75 -23.15
C GLY A 384 -55.02 7.51 -22.59
N GLY A 385 -55.65 6.34 -22.72
CA GLY A 385 -55.14 4.96 -22.76
C GLY A 385 -53.76 4.55 -22.21
N ARG A 386 -53.76 3.58 -21.30
CA ARG A 386 -52.76 2.46 -21.27
C ARG A 386 -53.13 1.45 -22.37
N PRO A 387 -52.19 0.73 -23.03
CA PRO A 387 -51.63 -0.48 -22.37
C PRO A 387 -50.18 -0.87 -22.73
N GLY A 388 -49.61 -1.71 -21.85
CA GLY A 388 -48.51 -2.67 -22.02
C GLY A 388 -47.53 -2.56 -23.20
N GLY A 389 -46.28 -2.20 -22.88
CA GLY A 389 -45.13 -2.41 -23.76
C GLY A 389 -44.64 -3.87 -23.71
N ARG A 390 -44.80 -4.56 -24.83
CA ARG A 390 -44.28 -5.89 -25.18
C ARG A 390 -42.73 -5.87 -25.28
N PRO A 391 -42.01 -6.96 -24.97
CA PRO A 391 -40.57 -7.04 -25.24
C PRO A 391 -40.30 -7.11 -26.77
N PRO A 392 -39.11 -6.69 -27.23
CA PRO A 392 -38.77 -6.57 -28.65
C PRO A 392 -38.76 -7.93 -29.38
N PRO A 393 -38.93 -7.97 -30.71
CA PRO A 393 -39.03 -9.21 -31.46
C PRO A 393 -37.69 -9.94 -31.49
N ARG A 394 -37.72 -11.23 -31.17
CA ARG A 394 -36.60 -12.17 -31.32
C ARG A 394 -36.21 -12.25 -32.80
N SER A 395 -34.92 -12.11 -33.09
CA SER A 395 -34.36 -12.24 -34.42
C SER A 395 -34.16 -13.73 -34.75
N VAL A 396 -34.16 -14.09 -36.04
CA VAL A 396 -33.90 -15.47 -36.51
C VAL A 396 -32.54 -16.00 -36.01
N PHE A 397 -31.62 -15.07 -35.71
CA PHE A 397 -30.31 -15.36 -35.12
C PHE A 397 -30.37 -15.72 -33.62
N ASP A 398 -31.37 -15.25 -32.87
CA ASP A 398 -31.57 -15.64 -31.48
C ASP A 398 -32.07 -17.10 -31.39
N PHE A 399 -32.87 -17.53 -32.38
CA PHE A 399 -33.36 -18.90 -32.49
C PHE A 399 -32.26 -19.90 -32.89
N LEU A 400 -31.37 -19.51 -33.81
CA LEU A 400 -30.20 -20.30 -34.20
C LEU A 400 -29.21 -20.50 -33.04
N ASN A 401 -29.03 -19.48 -32.20
CA ASN A 401 -28.17 -19.57 -31.02
C ASN A 401 -28.77 -20.44 -29.90
N GLU A 402 -30.09 -20.43 -29.74
CA GLU A 402 -30.79 -21.23 -28.73
C GLU A 402 -30.90 -22.72 -29.10
N LYS A 403 -30.86 -23.08 -30.39
CA LYS A 403 -31.01 -24.47 -30.89
C LYS A 403 -29.71 -25.20 -31.28
N LEU A 404 -28.57 -24.51 -31.39
CA LEU A 404 -27.29 -25.16 -31.75
C LEU A 404 -26.37 -25.49 -30.54
N GLN A 405 -26.66 -24.98 -29.34
CA GLN A 405 -25.80 -25.21 -28.16
C GLN A 405 -26.28 -26.35 -27.24
N GLY A 406 -27.23 -27.17 -27.69
CA GLY A 406 -27.87 -28.19 -26.86
C GLY A 406 -27.84 -29.61 -27.43
N GLN A 407 -26.65 -30.15 -27.77
CA GLN A 407 -26.38 -31.60 -27.87
C GLN A 407 -24.86 -31.86 -27.98
N ALA A 408 -24.29 -32.62 -27.02
CA ALA A 408 -22.87 -33.05 -26.90
C ALA A 408 -22.51 -34.19 -27.90
N PRO A 409 -21.34 -34.90 -27.89
CA PRO A 409 -20.01 -34.76 -27.23
C PRO A 409 -18.78 -35.01 -28.19
N GLY A 410 -17.53 -34.85 -27.69
CA GLY A 410 -16.36 -35.70 -28.05
C GLY A 410 -15.44 -35.34 -29.26
N THR A 411 -14.13 -35.28 -28.95
CA THR A 411 -12.91 -35.52 -29.77
C THR A 411 -12.31 -34.46 -30.75
N LEU A 412 -11.10 -34.02 -30.35
CA LEU A 412 -9.83 -33.81 -31.08
C LEU A 412 -9.59 -32.59 -32.02
N GLU A 413 -8.59 -31.81 -31.59
CA GLU A 413 -7.45 -31.20 -32.32
C GLU A 413 -7.58 -29.90 -33.14
N ALA A 414 -6.66 -28.99 -32.77
CA ALA A 414 -5.92 -27.97 -33.53
C ALA A 414 -6.64 -26.72 -34.11
N GLY A 415 -6.23 -25.55 -33.61
CA GLY A 415 -6.44 -24.25 -34.27
C GLY A 415 -6.25 -23.05 -33.36
N ALA A 416 -5.12 -22.34 -33.54
CA ALA A 416 -4.65 -21.13 -32.86
C ALA A 416 -5.73 -20.13 -32.39
N ALA A 417 -5.60 -19.66 -31.14
CA ALA A 417 -6.32 -18.49 -30.63
C ALA A 417 -5.35 -17.53 -29.91
N THR A 418 -5.38 -16.29 -30.38
CA THR A 418 -4.74 -15.08 -29.84
C THR A 418 -5.29 -14.70 -28.46
N PRO A 419 -4.56 -13.94 -27.61
CA PRO A 419 -5.00 -13.60 -26.26
C PRO A 419 -6.02 -12.45 -26.29
N GLY A 420 -7.28 -12.81 -26.53
CA GLY A 420 -8.43 -11.89 -26.45
C GLY A 420 -8.87 -11.62 -25.01
N ARG A 421 -8.44 -10.47 -24.48
CA ARG A 421 -9.13 -9.57 -23.53
C ARG A 421 -10.35 -10.15 -22.79
N ARG A 422 -10.13 -10.66 -21.56
CA ARG A 422 -11.21 -11.09 -20.67
C ARG A 422 -12.01 -9.88 -20.13
N SER A 423 -13.33 -9.99 -20.18
CA SER A 423 -14.32 -9.01 -19.71
C SER A 423 -14.15 -8.71 -18.22
N GLY A 424 -13.93 -7.44 -17.88
CA GLY A 424 -13.53 -6.94 -16.56
C GLY A 424 -14.64 -6.85 -15.50
N LYS A 425 -15.44 -7.92 -15.32
CA LYS A 425 -16.49 -7.94 -14.26
C LYS A 425 -16.39 -9.06 -13.22
N GLU A 426 -15.42 -9.97 -13.31
CA GLU A 426 -15.18 -11.01 -12.29
C GLU A 426 -13.77 -10.93 -11.65
N LEU A 427 -13.40 -9.74 -11.16
CA LEU A 427 -12.14 -9.53 -10.43
C LEU A 427 -12.35 -9.07 -8.98
N TYR A 428 -13.60 -8.98 -8.52
CA TYR A 428 -13.93 -8.30 -7.27
C TYR A 428 -13.89 -9.17 -5.99
N HIS A 429 -13.49 -10.45 -6.08
CA HIS A 429 -13.16 -11.29 -4.91
C HIS A 429 -11.95 -12.21 -5.17
N ALA A 430 -10.90 -11.64 -5.74
CA ALA A 430 -9.69 -12.33 -6.16
C ALA A 430 -8.52 -12.17 -5.16
N SER A 431 -8.75 -12.24 -3.84
CA SER A 431 -7.65 -12.14 -2.85
C SER A 431 -7.10 -13.49 -2.40
N LYS A 432 -7.84 -14.59 -2.61
CA LYS A 432 -7.41 -15.96 -2.29
C LYS A 432 -7.52 -16.93 -3.47
N GLY A 433 -8.56 -16.80 -4.29
CA GLY A 433 -8.79 -17.68 -5.45
C GLY A 433 -7.77 -17.52 -6.58
N THR A 434 -7.33 -16.29 -6.85
CA THR A 434 -6.29 -16.00 -7.87
C THR A 434 -4.89 -16.39 -7.40
N LYS A 435 -4.55 -16.17 -6.12
CA LYS A 435 -3.29 -16.65 -5.54
C LYS A 435 -3.20 -18.17 -5.65
N ARG A 436 -4.26 -18.88 -5.22
CA ARG A 436 -4.33 -20.35 -5.38
C ARG A 436 -4.25 -20.78 -6.85
N ALA A 437 -4.92 -20.07 -7.75
CA ALA A 437 -4.84 -20.37 -9.18
C ALA A 437 -3.42 -20.13 -9.76
N LEU A 438 -2.72 -19.10 -9.29
CA LEU A 438 -1.35 -18.79 -9.71
C LEU A 438 -0.36 -19.83 -9.16
N SER A 439 -0.47 -20.19 -7.87
CA SER A 439 0.33 -21.27 -7.27
C SER A 439 0.11 -22.62 -7.97
N LEU A 440 -1.14 -22.94 -8.34
CA LEU A 440 -1.44 -24.15 -9.11
C LEU A 440 -0.82 -24.13 -10.51
N ARG A 441 -0.78 -22.97 -11.18
CA ARG A 441 -0.13 -22.83 -12.49
C ARG A 441 1.39 -22.93 -12.41
N LEU A 442 2.00 -22.40 -11.35
CA LEU A 442 3.43 -22.57 -11.09
C LEU A 442 3.76 -24.06 -10.95
N PHE A 443 3.06 -24.77 -10.07
CA PHE A 443 3.24 -26.20 -9.88
C PHE A 443 3.06 -27.01 -11.17
N GLN A 444 2.02 -26.72 -11.96
CA GLN A 444 1.80 -27.38 -13.26
C GLN A 444 2.89 -27.07 -14.28
N THR A 445 3.50 -25.88 -14.23
CA THR A 445 4.61 -25.51 -15.12
C THR A 445 5.88 -26.21 -14.68
N GLU A 446 6.16 -26.26 -13.38
CA GLU A 446 7.28 -27.00 -12.79
C GLU A 446 7.22 -28.49 -13.15
N GLU A 447 6.06 -29.15 -13.01
CA GLU A 447 5.89 -30.55 -13.40
C GLU A 447 6.19 -30.78 -14.89
N LYS A 448 5.75 -29.87 -15.76
CA LYS A 448 6.05 -29.92 -17.20
C LYS A 448 7.55 -29.69 -17.48
N ILE A 449 8.20 -28.83 -16.72
CA ILE A 449 9.66 -28.61 -16.81
C ILE A 449 10.39 -29.90 -16.43
N GLU A 450 10.02 -30.54 -15.33
CA GLU A 450 10.61 -31.81 -14.92
C GLU A 450 10.39 -32.92 -15.95
N GLN A 451 9.20 -32.97 -16.57
CA GLN A 451 8.91 -33.91 -17.63
C GLN A 451 9.75 -33.63 -18.89
N ALA A 452 9.82 -32.38 -19.34
CA ALA A 452 10.66 -31.99 -20.47
C ALA A 452 12.15 -32.28 -20.21
N GLN A 453 12.64 -32.08 -18.98
CA GLN A 453 14.00 -32.43 -18.58
C GLN A 453 14.23 -33.95 -18.62
N ARG A 454 13.27 -34.76 -18.16
CA ARG A 454 13.33 -36.22 -18.28
C ARG A 454 13.38 -36.68 -19.74
N ASP A 455 12.55 -36.08 -20.59
CA ASP A 455 12.51 -36.38 -22.02
C ASP A 455 13.84 -36.01 -22.71
N ILE A 456 14.41 -34.85 -22.39
CA ILE A 456 15.73 -34.42 -22.88
C ILE A 456 16.80 -35.44 -22.49
N ARG A 457 16.85 -35.88 -21.23
CA ARG A 457 17.80 -36.91 -20.78
C ARG A 457 17.61 -38.22 -21.54
N GLY A 458 16.36 -38.68 -21.70
CA GLY A 458 16.06 -39.90 -22.46
C GLY A 458 16.48 -39.81 -23.94
N ILE A 459 16.29 -38.66 -24.58
CA ILE A 459 16.74 -38.40 -25.96
C ILE A 459 18.28 -38.39 -26.04
N GLN A 460 18.96 -37.77 -25.07
CA GLN A 460 20.42 -37.76 -24.99
C GLN A 460 21.00 -39.17 -24.83
N GLU A 461 20.40 -40.00 -23.98
CA GLU A 461 20.79 -41.41 -23.82
C GLU A 461 20.52 -42.24 -25.09
N ALA A 462 19.41 -41.97 -25.80
CA ALA A 462 19.12 -42.59 -27.09
C ALA A 462 20.12 -42.16 -28.17
N LEU A 463 20.56 -40.90 -28.16
CA LEU A 463 21.63 -40.41 -29.04
C LEU A 463 22.95 -41.12 -28.76
N ALA A 464 23.36 -41.21 -27.50
CA ALA A 464 24.58 -41.90 -27.10
C ALA A 464 24.60 -43.36 -27.57
N ARG A 465 23.46 -44.06 -27.50
CA ARG A 465 23.34 -45.47 -27.95
C ARG A 465 23.35 -45.66 -29.46
N ASN A 466 22.87 -44.69 -30.24
CA ASN A 466 22.76 -44.79 -31.70
C ASN A 466 23.92 -44.14 -32.47
N THR A 467 24.82 -43.46 -31.74
CA THR A 467 25.99 -42.80 -32.32
C THR A 467 26.87 -43.83 -33.05
N GLY A 468 27.13 -43.60 -34.34
CA GLY A 468 27.98 -44.44 -35.18
C GLY A 468 27.30 -45.61 -35.91
N ARG A 469 26.02 -45.92 -35.67
CA ARG A 469 25.31 -47.02 -36.37
C ARG A 469 24.24 -46.57 -37.36
N HIS A 470 23.44 -45.57 -37.00
CA HIS A 470 22.24 -45.19 -37.76
C HIS A 470 22.15 -43.67 -37.96
N SER A 471 22.86 -43.15 -38.98
CA SER A 471 22.95 -41.71 -39.31
C SER A 471 21.59 -41.00 -39.36
N VAL A 472 20.60 -41.58 -40.06
CA VAL A 472 19.26 -40.97 -40.20
C VAL A 472 18.52 -40.89 -38.85
N THR A 473 18.65 -41.91 -38.00
CA THR A 473 18.00 -41.91 -36.67
C THR A 473 18.67 -40.92 -35.72
N VAL A 474 19.99 -40.74 -35.83
CA VAL A 474 20.73 -39.75 -35.05
C VAL A 474 20.29 -38.34 -35.44
N ALA A 475 20.15 -38.05 -36.74
CA ALA A 475 19.64 -36.77 -37.22
C ALA A 475 18.22 -36.47 -36.70
N GLN A 476 17.30 -37.45 -36.75
CA GLN A 476 15.95 -37.31 -36.20
C GLN A 476 15.94 -37.10 -34.68
N LEU A 477 16.81 -37.79 -33.93
CA LEU A 477 16.93 -37.62 -32.48
C LEU A 477 17.55 -36.27 -32.11
N GLN A 478 18.50 -35.75 -32.89
CA GLN A 478 19.06 -34.41 -32.72
C GLN A 478 18.01 -33.33 -32.96
N GLU A 479 17.18 -33.47 -34.00
CA GLU A 479 16.07 -32.55 -34.25
C GLU A 479 15.05 -32.57 -33.10
N LYS A 480 14.70 -33.77 -32.59
CA LYS A 480 13.85 -33.92 -31.41
C LYS A 480 14.46 -33.30 -30.16
N LEU A 481 15.77 -33.45 -29.95
CA LEU A 481 16.48 -32.82 -28.84
C LEU A 481 16.39 -31.30 -28.90
N ALA A 482 16.63 -30.71 -30.08
CA ALA A 482 16.53 -29.27 -30.29
C ALA A 482 15.09 -28.76 -30.09
N GLY A 483 14.08 -29.55 -30.49
CA GLY A 483 12.67 -29.27 -30.21
C GLY A 483 12.36 -29.27 -28.70
N ALA A 484 12.79 -30.31 -27.99
CA ALA A 484 12.59 -30.44 -26.55
C ALA A 484 13.33 -29.35 -25.75
N GLN A 485 14.54 -28.96 -26.16
CA GLN A 485 15.29 -27.85 -25.57
C GLN A 485 14.57 -26.51 -25.75
N ARG A 486 14.02 -26.22 -26.94
CA ARG A 486 13.19 -25.02 -27.17
C ARG A 486 11.94 -25.02 -26.29
N GLN A 487 11.26 -26.16 -26.16
CA GLN A 487 10.10 -26.29 -25.29
C GLN A 487 10.47 -26.07 -23.81
N LEU A 488 11.61 -26.59 -23.35
CA LEU A 488 12.12 -26.34 -22.00
C LEU A 488 12.39 -24.85 -21.78
N GLY A 489 13.00 -24.17 -22.75
CA GLY A 489 13.21 -22.72 -22.70
C GLY A 489 11.89 -21.94 -22.58
N GLN A 490 10.88 -22.30 -23.37
CA GLN A 490 9.55 -21.69 -23.29
C GLN A 490 8.87 -21.92 -21.93
N LEU A 491 8.97 -23.14 -21.38
CA LEU A 491 8.41 -23.45 -20.06
C LEU A 491 9.13 -22.70 -18.94
N ARG A 492 10.47 -22.58 -19.00
CA ARG A 492 11.25 -21.77 -18.05
C ARG A 492 10.91 -20.29 -18.12
N ALA A 493 10.73 -19.75 -19.33
CA ALA A 493 10.26 -18.37 -19.50
C ALA A 493 8.85 -18.17 -18.92
N GLN A 494 7.95 -19.15 -19.09
CA GLN A 494 6.62 -19.15 -18.47
C GLN A 494 6.69 -19.20 -16.93
N GLU A 495 7.55 -20.05 -16.38
CA GLU A 495 7.81 -20.15 -14.94
C GLU A 495 8.31 -18.81 -14.38
N ALA A 496 9.34 -18.22 -15.01
CA ALA A 496 9.87 -16.91 -14.63
C ALA A 496 8.78 -15.83 -14.65
N GLY A 497 7.94 -15.80 -15.69
CA GLY A 497 6.80 -14.90 -15.78
C GLY A 497 5.80 -15.06 -14.62
N LEU A 498 5.43 -16.30 -14.29
CA LEU A 498 4.53 -16.59 -13.17
C LEU A 498 5.15 -16.23 -11.81
N GLN A 499 6.45 -16.48 -11.63
CA GLN A 499 7.17 -16.08 -10.42
C GLN A 499 7.20 -14.55 -10.26
N ARG A 500 7.42 -13.81 -11.36
CA ARG A 500 7.34 -12.34 -11.35
C ARG A 500 5.94 -11.84 -10.94
N GLU A 501 4.88 -12.46 -11.46
CA GLU A 501 3.51 -12.13 -11.04
C GLU A 501 3.27 -12.42 -9.56
N GLN A 502 3.79 -13.53 -9.03
CA GLN A 502 3.71 -13.86 -7.61
C GLN A 502 4.43 -12.82 -6.74
N ARG A 503 5.67 -12.45 -7.11
CA ARG A 503 6.42 -11.39 -6.42
C ARG A 503 5.64 -10.08 -6.42
N LYS A 504 5.12 -9.63 -7.58
CA LYS A 504 4.27 -8.43 -7.68
C LYS A 504 3.01 -8.50 -6.81
N ALA A 505 2.37 -9.66 -6.71
CA ALA A 505 1.21 -9.85 -5.85
C ALA A 505 1.58 -9.79 -4.35
N ASP A 506 2.77 -10.26 -3.98
CA ASP A 506 3.27 -10.21 -2.61
C ASP A 506 3.77 -8.81 -2.24
N THR A 507 4.37 -8.05 -3.15
CA THR A 507 4.68 -6.63 -2.94
C THR A 507 3.42 -5.79 -2.80
N HIS A 508 2.42 -6.01 -3.65
CA HIS A 508 1.09 -5.41 -3.49
C HIS A 508 0.54 -5.71 -2.10
N LYS A 509 0.59 -6.98 -1.65
CA LYS A 509 0.12 -7.38 -0.33
C LYS A 509 0.86 -6.61 0.78
N LYS A 510 2.19 -6.55 0.73
CA LYS A 510 3.02 -5.80 1.70
C LYS A 510 2.72 -4.29 1.71
N MET A 511 2.26 -3.73 0.59
CA MET A 511 1.89 -2.31 0.47
C MET A 511 0.40 -2.02 0.69
N THR A 512 -0.42 -3.02 0.98
CA THR A 512 -1.88 -2.83 1.15
C THR A 512 -2.43 -3.45 2.42
N GLU A 513 -1.82 -4.54 2.91
CA GLU A 513 -2.04 -5.05 4.26
C GLU A 513 -1.19 -4.22 5.23
N PHE A 514 -1.85 -3.36 5.99
CA PHE A 514 -1.26 -2.50 7.00
C PHE A 514 -2.05 -2.58 8.29
#